data_AF-A0A426Y5B9-F1
#
_entry.id   AF-A0A426Y5B9-F1
#
_cell.length_a   1.000
_cell.length_b   1.000
_cell.length_c   1.000
_cell.angle_alpha   90.00
_cell.angle_beta   90.00
_cell.angle_gamma   90.00
#
_symmetry.space_group_name_H-M   'P 1'
#
loop_
_entity.id
_entity.type
_entity.pdbx_description
1 polymer ?
#
loop_
_entity_poly.entity_id
_entity_poly.type
_entity_poly.pdbx_seq_one_letter_code
_entity_poly.pdbx_strand_id
1 'polypeptide(L)'
;MKKVNEIYRYKTEEYSQDAINKFNIYPEQIPGWLVDWIPEKGGYFIGNLQPAHMDFRFFSLGNLWAIISSLATPKQAEGILDLIEDKWDDLVGNMPLKICYPALENEEWRITTGSDPKNTYYSLNTEHSRTLYSFQAFYLPNILMFQFTLACIKMGRPESARKAIAIAENHLSNDRWPEYYDTPTGRFIGKQSRLFQTWTIAGFLASKLLLENPEMASILTFEEDLELLEGCACSLAKSPRIKCSRRAAKSHIFI
;
A
#
# COMPACT_ATOMS: atom_id res chain seq x y z
N MET A 1 9.30 8.11 -10.52
CA MET A 1 8.87 9.31 -11.28
C MET A 1 8.36 9.15 -12.72
N LYS A 2 8.93 8.28 -13.59
CA LYS A 2 8.57 8.28 -15.03
C LYS A 2 7.07 8.17 -15.33
N LYS A 3 6.32 7.33 -14.61
CA LYS A 3 4.89 7.10 -14.88
C LYS A 3 3.99 8.27 -14.42
N VAL A 4 4.27 8.86 -13.27
CA VAL A 4 3.54 10.06 -12.79
C VAL A 4 3.75 11.23 -13.76
N ASN A 5 4.99 11.41 -14.27
CA ASN A 5 5.27 12.40 -15.31
C ASN A 5 4.55 12.14 -16.63
N GLU A 6 4.23 10.88 -16.95
CA GLU A 6 3.42 10.53 -18.12
C GLU A 6 1.96 10.95 -17.91
N ILE A 7 1.39 10.62 -16.73
CA ILE A 7 0.01 10.99 -16.36
C ILE A 7 -0.16 12.51 -16.31
N TYR A 8 0.82 13.23 -15.77
CA TYR A 8 0.83 14.70 -15.74
C TYR A 8 0.79 15.32 -17.15
N ARG A 9 1.20 14.58 -18.18
CA ARG A 9 1.25 15.03 -19.58
C ARG A 9 0.14 14.42 -20.43
N TYR A 10 -0.85 13.77 -19.82
CA TYR A 10 -1.99 13.24 -20.55
C TYR A 10 -2.75 14.34 -21.26
N LYS A 11 -3.17 14.03 -22.49
CA LYS A 11 -4.20 14.80 -23.17
C LYS A 11 -5.56 14.25 -22.74
N THR A 12 -6.51 15.15 -22.60
CA THR A 12 -7.88 14.86 -22.22
C THR A 12 -8.74 14.72 -23.49
N GLU A 13 -9.95 14.19 -23.33
CA GLU A 13 -10.95 14.01 -24.39
C GLU A 13 -10.48 13.15 -25.57
N GLU A 14 -9.57 12.20 -25.32
CA GLU A 14 -9.11 11.27 -26.34
C GLU A 14 -10.21 10.25 -26.67
N TYR A 15 -10.71 10.29 -27.91
CA TYR A 15 -11.68 9.32 -28.41
C TYR A 15 -11.05 8.44 -29.51
N SER A 16 -10.38 7.37 -29.10
CA SER A 16 -9.86 6.33 -30.01
C SER A 16 -9.54 5.03 -29.25
N GLN A 17 -9.43 3.91 -29.98
CA GLN A 17 -8.93 2.65 -29.39
C GLN A 17 -7.43 2.73 -29.02
N ASP A 18 -6.69 3.63 -29.68
CA ASP A 18 -5.27 3.87 -29.49
C ASP A 18 -5.00 5.00 -28.47
N ALA A 19 -6.03 5.46 -27.76
CA ALA A 19 -5.90 6.50 -26.74
C ALA A 19 -4.91 6.08 -25.64
N ILE A 20 -4.03 7.01 -25.26
CA ILE A 20 -3.08 6.84 -24.17
C ILE A 20 -3.83 7.01 -22.84
N ASN A 21 -4.66 8.06 -22.77
CA ASN A 21 -5.47 8.38 -21.60
C ASN A 21 -6.83 7.65 -21.66
N LYS A 22 -6.79 6.31 -21.54
CA LYS A 22 -7.98 5.45 -21.71
C LYS A 22 -9.14 5.74 -20.76
N PHE A 23 -8.84 6.29 -19.58
CA PHE A 23 -9.84 6.60 -18.56
C PHE A 23 -10.21 8.09 -18.53
N ASN A 24 -9.70 8.90 -19.47
CA ASN A 24 -9.92 10.34 -19.52
C ASN A 24 -9.59 11.03 -18.16
N ILE A 25 -8.42 10.70 -17.61
CA ILE A 25 -7.93 11.28 -16.36
C ILE A 25 -7.44 12.70 -16.63
N TYR A 26 -7.96 13.65 -15.85
CA TYR A 26 -7.53 15.04 -15.88
C TYR A 26 -6.24 15.18 -15.05
N PRO A 27 -5.13 15.69 -15.61
CA PRO A 27 -3.86 15.87 -14.88
C PRO A 27 -3.99 16.72 -13.61
N GLU A 28 -4.97 17.63 -13.57
CA GLU A 28 -5.30 18.49 -12.43
C GLU A 28 -5.76 17.69 -11.20
N GLN A 29 -6.14 16.42 -11.37
CA GLN A 29 -6.49 15.53 -10.25
C GLN A 29 -5.27 14.99 -9.51
N ILE A 30 -4.05 15.15 -10.04
CA ILE A 30 -2.84 14.72 -9.33
C ILE A 30 -2.68 15.60 -8.08
N PRO A 31 -2.73 15.01 -6.88
CA PRO A 31 -2.69 15.81 -5.67
C PRO A 31 -1.26 16.30 -5.41
N GLY A 32 -1.14 17.52 -4.88
CA GLY A 32 0.16 18.16 -4.64
C GLY A 32 1.09 17.33 -3.74
N TRP A 33 0.54 16.63 -2.73
CA TRP A 33 1.31 15.80 -1.81
C TRP A 33 2.04 14.64 -2.53
N LEU A 34 1.51 14.12 -3.64
CA LEU A 34 2.09 12.95 -4.31
C LEU A 34 3.45 13.28 -4.93
N VAL A 35 3.60 14.51 -5.44
CA VAL A 35 4.82 14.95 -6.12
C VAL A 35 6.01 14.98 -5.15
N ASP A 36 5.77 15.46 -3.93
CA ASP A 36 6.80 15.53 -2.88
C ASP A 36 6.97 14.19 -2.15
N TRP A 37 5.93 13.37 -2.12
CA TRP A 37 5.93 12.11 -1.38
C TRP A 37 6.56 10.96 -2.17
N ILE A 38 6.43 10.88 -3.49
CA ILE A 38 6.95 9.71 -4.20
C ILE A 38 8.49 9.75 -4.33
N PRO A 39 9.22 8.70 -3.91
CA PRO A 39 10.69 8.65 -4.03
C PRO A 39 11.16 8.47 -5.48
N GLU A 40 12.46 8.72 -5.71
CA GLU A 40 13.07 8.51 -7.03
C GLU A 40 13.07 7.02 -7.43
N LYS A 41 13.33 6.15 -6.46
CA LYS A 41 13.31 4.69 -6.58
C LYS A 41 12.09 4.15 -5.83
N GLY A 42 11.40 3.19 -6.43
CA GLY A 42 10.18 2.63 -5.86
C GLY A 42 8.89 3.10 -6.54
N GLY A 43 7.78 2.60 -6.04
CA GLY A 43 6.44 2.87 -6.54
C GLY A 43 5.41 1.90 -5.98
N TYR A 44 4.14 2.15 -6.25
CA TYR A 44 3.03 1.35 -5.73
C TYR A 44 1.87 1.28 -6.73
N PHE A 45 0.95 0.36 -6.50
CA PHE A 45 -0.34 0.34 -7.17
C PHE A 45 -1.27 1.37 -6.54
N ILE A 46 -1.80 2.26 -7.39
CA ILE A 46 -2.82 3.24 -7.04
C ILE A 46 -4.03 2.58 -6.39
N GLY A 47 -4.71 3.31 -5.50
CA GLY A 47 -5.84 2.79 -4.73
C GLY A 47 -7.06 2.46 -5.59
N ASN A 48 -7.34 3.28 -6.60
CA ASN A 48 -8.50 3.06 -7.47
C ASN A 48 -8.33 3.72 -8.84
N LEU A 49 -9.01 3.15 -9.85
CA LEU A 49 -9.05 3.67 -11.21
C LEU A 49 -10.46 3.52 -11.79
N GLN A 50 -11.05 4.64 -12.19
CA GLN A 50 -12.42 4.75 -12.69
C GLN A 50 -12.48 5.72 -13.88
N PRO A 51 -13.57 5.73 -14.65
CA PRO A 51 -13.78 6.75 -15.68
C PRO A 51 -13.68 8.16 -15.08
N ALA A 52 -12.76 8.97 -15.62
CA ALA A 52 -12.45 10.33 -15.18
C ALA A 52 -12.02 10.48 -13.72
N HIS A 53 -11.60 9.40 -13.04
CA HIS A 53 -11.18 9.47 -11.64
C HIS A 53 -10.07 8.47 -11.31
N MET A 54 -9.02 8.97 -10.65
CA MET A 54 -7.90 8.16 -10.17
C MET A 54 -7.64 8.48 -8.70
N ASP A 55 -7.70 7.46 -7.85
CA ASP A 55 -7.37 7.59 -6.43
C ASP A 55 -5.89 7.24 -6.22
N PHE A 56 -5.09 8.26 -5.98
CA PHE A 56 -3.65 8.14 -5.80
C PHE A 56 -3.25 7.65 -4.42
N ARG A 57 -4.15 7.46 -3.45
CA ARG A 57 -3.75 7.00 -2.12
C ARG A 57 -3.07 5.63 -2.17
N PHE A 58 -2.05 5.46 -1.35
CA PHE A 58 -1.41 4.18 -1.10
C PHE A 58 -2.31 3.34 -0.20
N PHE A 59 -2.54 2.07 -0.56
CA PHE A 59 -3.24 1.11 0.28
C PHE A 59 -2.34 -0.10 0.55
N SER A 60 -1.99 -0.30 1.82
CA SER A 60 -1.04 -1.34 2.23
C SER A 60 -1.54 -2.73 1.87
N LEU A 61 -2.79 -3.06 2.21
CA LEU A 61 -3.37 -4.38 1.99
C LEU A 61 -3.27 -4.80 0.50
N GLY A 62 -3.70 -3.93 -0.41
CA GLY A 62 -3.70 -4.23 -1.84
C GLY A 62 -2.29 -4.39 -2.40
N ASN A 63 -1.36 -3.53 -2.00
CA ASN A 63 0.03 -3.60 -2.45
C ASN A 63 0.76 -4.84 -1.91
N LEU A 64 0.56 -5.19 -0.64
CA LEU A 64 1.13 -6.39 -0.03
C LEU A 64 0.59 -7.67 -0.67
N TRP A 65 -0.72 -7.77 -0.87
CA TRP A 65 -1.30 -8.92 -1.56
C TRP A 65 -0.88 -9.01 -3.02
N ALA A 66 -0.68 -7.89 -3.71
CA ALA A 66 -0.13 -7.90 -5.06
C ALA A 66 1.27 -8.54 -5.12
N ILE A 67 2.10 -8.35 -4.09
CA ILE A 67 3.38 -9.05 -3.94
C ILE A 67 3.15 -10.54 -3.65
N ILE A 68 2.37 -10.86 -2.61
CA ILE A 68 2.16 -12.24 -2.13
C ILE A 68 1.57 -13.15 -3.23
N SER A 69 0.64 -12.61 -4.03
CA SER A 69 -0.06 -13.32 -5.10
C SER A 69 0.66 -13.34 -6.45
N SER A 70 1.86 -12.76 -6.57
CA SER A 70 2.58 -12.63 -7.85
C SER A 70 1.84 -11.82 -8.93
N LEU A 71 0.93 -10.93 -8.52
CA LEU A 71 0.30 -9.97 -9.42
C LEU A 71 1.30 -8.88 -9.84
N ALA A 72 2.10 -8.43 -8.88
CA ALA A 72 3.23 -7.52 -9.09
C ALA A 72 4.39 -8.27 -9.75
N THR A 73 5.02 -7.66 -10.76
CA THR A 73 6.30 -8.19 -11.27
C THR A 73 7.41 -8.04 -10.21
N PRO A 74 8.55 -8.75 -10.32
CA PRO A 74 9.58 -8.71 -9.28
C PRO A 74 10.10 -7.28 -9.05
N LYS A 75 10.27 -6.53 -10.14
CA LYS A 75 10.63 -5.11 -10.12
C LYS A 75 9.58 -4.22 -9.45
N GLN A 76 8.29 -4.52 -9.62
CA GLN A 76 7.21 -3.78 -8.95
C GLN A 76 7.16 -4.12 -7.47
N ALA A 77 7.35 -5.40 -7.12
CA ALA A 77 7.38 -5.86 -5.74
C ALA A 77 8.57 -5.25 -4.97
N GLU A 78 9.77 -5.26 -5.55
CA GLU A 78 10.93 -4.53 -5.02
C GLU A 78 10.60 -3.04 -4.86
N GLY A 79 9.99 -2.42 -5.87
CA GLY A 79 9.66 -1.00 -5.82
C GLY A 79 8.65 -0.63 -4.72
N ILE A 80 7.72 -1.54 -4.38
CA ILE A 80 6.78 -1.34 -3.26
C ILE A 80 7.50 -1.44 -1.93
N LEU A 81 8.40 -2.41 -1.76
CA LEU A 81 9.17 -2.54 -0.52
C LEU A 81 10.17 -1.39 -0.34
N ASP A 82 10.85 -0.97 -1.41
CA ASP A 82 11.72 0.22 -1.42
C ASP A 82 10.93 1.47 -1.00
N LEU A 83 9.70 1.65 -1.49
CA LEU A 83 8.84 2.76 -1.09
C LEU A 83 8.51 2.71 0.41
N ILE A 84 8.20 1.52 0.95
CA ILE A 84 7.90 1.35 2.38
C ILE A 84 9.12 1.66 3.24
N GLU A 85 10.32 1.29 2.78
CA GLU A 85 11.59 1.57 3.45
C GLU A 85 11.93 3.07 3.40
N ASP A 86 11.79 3.72 2.24
CA ASP A 86 12.05 5.15 2.08
C ASP A 86 11.04 6.03 2.84
N LYS A 87 9.77 5.59 2.90
CA LYS A 87 8.68 6.29 3.60
C LYS A 87 8.28 5.59 4.90
N TRP A 88 9.27 5.04 5.61
CA TRP A 88 9.06 4.30 6.84
C TRP A 88 8.29 5.11 7.89
N ASP A 89 8.64 6.38 8.11
CA ASP A 89 8.00 7.23 9.12
C ASP A 89 6.52 7.51 8.79
N ASP A 90 6.19 7.61 7.49
CA ASP A 90 4.84 7.85 7.00
C ASP A 90 3.96 6.59 7.01
N LEU A 91 4.53 5.43 6.66
CA LEU A 91 3.78 4.18 6.44
C LEU A 91 3.82 3.23 7.64
N VAL A 92 4.88 3.30 8.45
CA VAL A 92 5.09 2.51 9.67
C VAL A 92 5.12 3.40 10.92
N GLY A 93 5.90 4.48 10.95
CA GLY A 93 6.01 5.33 12.13
C GLY A 93 6.33 4.53 13.41
N ASN A 94 5.56 4.74 14.48
CA ASN A 94 5.71 4.03 15.76
C ASN A 94 4.87 2.75 15.87
N MET A 95 4.13 2.38 14.82
CA MET A 95 3.32 1.17 14.82
C MET A 95 3.18 0.65 13.39
N PRO A 96 3.72 -0.51 12.99
CA PRO A 96 3.42 -1.05 11.66
C PRO A 96 1.94 -1.42 11.59
N LEU A 97 1.20 -1.36 10.48
CA LEU A 97 1.37 -0.55 9.27
C LEU A 97 0.10 0.29 9.09
N LYS A 98 0.20 1.45 8.44
CA LYS A 98 -0.99 2.22 8.05
C LYS A 98 -1.83 1.44 7.05
N ILE A 99 -3.16 1.55 7.14
CA ILE A 99 -4.06 1.01 6.11
C ILE A 99 -3.88 1.76 4.80
N CYS A 100 -3.93 3.08 4.85
CA CYS A 100 -3.75 3.93 3.68
C CYS A 100 -2.96 5.20 3.99
N TYR A 101 -2.45 5.83 2.94
CA TYR A 101 -1.76 7.11 3.03
C TYR A 101 -2.00 7.96 1.77
N PRO A 102 -2.18 9.29 1.91
CA PRO A 102 -2.44 10.01 3.15
C PRO A 102 -3.89 9.80 3.63
N ALA A 103 -4.21 10.41 4.77
CA ALA A 103 -5.58 10.49 5.24
C ALA A 103 -6.35 11.55 4.42
N LEU A 104 -7.67 11.38 4.24
CA LEU A 104 -8.50 12.43 3.63
C LEU A 104 -8.55 13.63 4.57
N GLU A 105 -8.69 14.87 4.12
CA GLU A 105 -8.79 16.02 5.02
C GLU A 105 -10.00 16.91 4.72
N ASN A 106 -10.56 17.53 5.76
CA ASN A 106 -11.53 18.63 5.65
C ASN A 106 -12.73 18.32 4.72
N GLU A 107 -12.80 18.99 3.57
CA GLU A 107 -13.86 18.83 2.57
C GLU A 107 -13.87 17.45 1.94
N GLU A 108 -12.70 16.89 1.63
CA GLU A 108 -12.60 15.54 1.09
C GLU A 108 -13.15 14.53 2.10
N TRP A 109 -12.84 14.69 3.39
CA TRP A 109 -13.41 13.83 4.42
C TRP A 109 -14.94 13.97 4.49
N ARG A 110 -15.47 15.21 4.49
CA ARG A 110 -16.92 15.43 4.57
C ARG A 110 -17.66 14.80 3.39
N ILE A 111 -17.12 14.95 2.18
CA ILE A 111 -17.73 14.50 0.93
C ILE A 111 -17.59 12.98 0.79
N THR A 112 -16.37 12.44 0.91
CA THR A 112 -16.10 11.02 0.65
C THR A 112 -16.65 10.11 1.74
N THR A 113 -16.62 10.53 3.00
CA THR A 113 -17.07 9.70 4.13
C THR A 113 -18.52 9.98 4.52
N GLY A 114 -19.14 11.04 4.00
CA GLY A 114 -20.44 11.50 4.48
C GLY A 114 -20.38 12.08 5.90
N SER A 115 -19.24 12.65 6.28
CA SER A 115 -18.95 13.15 7.63
C SER A 115 -19.05 12.08 8.72
N ASP A 116 -18.59 10.85 8.42
CA ASP A 116 -18.65 9.73 9.35
C ASP A 116 -17.76 9.97 10.59
N PRO A 117 -18.35 10.14 11.80
CA PRO A 117 -17.61 10.47 13.01
C PRO A 117 -16.63 9.38 13.45
N LYS A 118 -16.80 8.12 13.01
CA LYS A 118 -15.87 7.03 13.32
C LYS A 118 -14.54 7.23 12.60
N ASN A 119 -14.58 7.80 11.40
CA ASN A 119 -13.41 8.02 10.58
C ASN A 119 -12.86 9.44 10.71
N THR A 120 -12.85 9.98 11.93
CA THR A 120 -12.35 11.33 12.21
C THR A 120 -10.86 11.32 12.60
N TYR A 121 -10.18 12.44 12.36
CA TYR A 121 -8.88 12.72 12.97
C TYR A 121 -9.09 13.18 14.43
N TYR A 122 -7.99 13.18 15.16
CA TYR A 122 -7.84 13.73 16.50
C TYR A 122 -8.53 15.10 16.71
N SER A 123 -9.45 15.17 17.67
CA SER A 123 -10.00 16.42 18.22
C SER A 123 -9.58 16.51 19.69
N LEU A 124 -8.52 17.28 19.96
CA LEU A 124 -8.34 17.91 21.27
C LEU A 124 -8.71 19.39 21.09
N ASN A 125 -9.72 19.82 21.83
CA ASN A 125 -10.11 21.23 21.94
C ASN A 125 -8.94 22.04 22.51
N THR A 126 -8.18 22.67 21.63
CA THR A 126 -7.32 23.81 21.96
C THR A 126 -7.45 24.81 20.83
N GLU A 127 -7.71 26.07 21.17
CA GLU A 127 -8.11 27.20 20.31
C GLU A 127 -7.13 27.57 19.17
N HIS A 128 -6.12 26.73 18.89
CA HIS A 128 -5.12 26.91 17.85
C HIS A 128 -4.90 25.67 16.97
N SER A 129 -5.70 24.61 17.11
CA SER A 129 -5.53 23.38 16.34
C SER A 129 -6.48 23.38 15.15
N ARG A 130 -5.93 23.39 13.93
CA ARG A 130 -6.67 23.07 12.69
C ARG A 130 -7.42 21.76 12.92
N THR A 131 -8.74 21.83 12.94
CA THR A 131 -9.61 20.65 12.89
C THR A 131 -9.45 20.00 11.53
N LEU A 132 -8.39 19.20 11.38
CA LEU A 132 -8.25 18.29 10.26
C LEU A 132 -9.28 17.21 10.53
N TYR A 133 -10.30 17.06 9.71
CA TYR A 133 -11.16 15.87 9.77
C TYR A 133 -10.55 14.86 8.82
N SER A 134 -10.09 13.70 9.31
CA SER A 134 -9.36 12.78 8.45
C SER A 134 -9.74 11.32 8.52
N PHE A 135 -10.08 10.79 7.34
CA PHE A 135 -10.27 9.37 7.10
C PHE A 135 -8.90 8.70 7.13
N GLN A 136 -8.71 7.75 8.05
CA GLN A 136 -7.90 6.55 7.78
C GLN A 136 -6.37 6.67 7.89
N ALA A 137 -5.85 7.43 8.86
CA ALA A 137 -4.54 7.15 9.45
C ALA A 137 -4.64 6.03 10.51
N PHE A 138 -5.42 4.98 10.23
CA PHE A 138 -5.51 3.84 11.13
C PHE A 138 -4.32 2.93 10.87
N TYR A 139 -3.59 2.67 11.94
CA TYR A 139 -2.67 1.55 11.97
C TYR A 139 -3.45 0.32 12.37
N LEU A 140 -3.47 -0.70 11.50
CA LEU A 140 -3.99 -2.02 11.86
C LEU A 140 -2.78 -2.94 12.08
N PRO A 141 -2.23 -2.99 13.30
CA PRO A 141 -0.93 -3.60 13.53
C PRO A 141 -0.77 -5.07 13.23
N ASN A 142 -1.83 -5.74 12.77
CA ASN A 142 -1.91 -7.18 12.92
C ASN A 142 -2.30 -7.90 11.64
N ILE A 143 -3.30 -7.44 10.90
CA ILE A 143 -3.56 -7.99 9.56
C ILE A 143 -2.44 -7.59 8.61
N LEU A 144 -2.04 -6.32 8.64
CA LEU A 144 -1.05 -5.82 7.71
C LEU A 144 0.37 -6.30 8.04
N MET A 145 0.66 -6.60 9.31
CA MET A 145 2.01 -7.01 9.72
C MET A 145 2.37 -8.41 9.28
N PHE A 146 1.46 -9.40 9.38
CA PHE A 146 1.77 -10.74 8.87
C PHE A 146 1.88 -10.72 7.33
N GLN A 147 1.06 -9.92 6.66
CA GLN A 147 1.11 -9.75 5.21
C GLN A 147 2.42 -9.07 4.77
N PHE A 148 2.86 -8.04 5.49
CA PHE A 148 4.14 -7.41 5.23
C PHE A 148 5.30 -8.36 5.50
N THR A 149 5.20 -9.17 6.56
CA THR A 149 6.18 -10.22 6.85
C THR A 149 6.25 -11.25 5.72
N LEU A 150 5.10 -11.72 5.21
CA LEU A 150 5.04 -12.62 4.05
C LEU A 150 5.65 -11.99 2.80
N ALA A 151 5.30 -10.74 2.49
CA ALA A 151 5.86 -10.02 1.35
C ALA A 151 7.38 -9.84 1.48
N CYS A 152 7.87 -9.52 2.68
CA CYS A 152 9.29 -9.41 2.97
C CYS A 152 10.02 -10.74 2.83
N ILE A 153 9.46 -11.84 3.34
CA ILE A 153 10.04 -13.18 3.21
C ILE A 153 10.11 -13.58 1.73
N LYS A 154 9.01 -13.40 0.99
CA LYS A 154 8.94 -13.71 -0.45
C LYS A 154 10.01 -12.98 -1.25
N MET A 155 10.27 -11.71 -0.91
CA MET A 155 11.28 -10.89 -1.60
C MET A 155 12.69 -11.01 -1.01
N GLY A 156 12.91 -11.92 -0.06
CA GLY A 156 14.23 -12.12 0.56
C GLY A 156 14.72 -10.98 1.45
N ARG A 157 13.80 -10.17 2.01
CA ARG A 157 14.09 -9.00 2.87
C ARG A 157 13.53 -9.16 4.30
N PRO A 158 13.92 -10.19 5.08
CA PRO A 158 13.37 -10.42 6.41
C PRO A 158 13.72 -9.34 7.44
N GLU A 159 14.77 -8.54 7.21
CA GLU A 159 15.20 -7.47 8.13
C GLU A 159 14.10 -6.41 8.33
N SER A 160 13.43 -6.01 7.25
CA SER A 160 12.37 -5.00 7.30
C SER A 160 11.17 -5.49 8.13
N ALA A 161 10.83 -6.78 8.01
CA ALA A 161 9.82 -7.41 8.84
C ALA A 161 10.24 -7.49 10.32
N ARG A 162 11.51 -7.85 10.63
CA ARG A 162 12.03 -7.83 12.01
C ARG A 162 11.97 -6.45 12.64
N LYS A 163 12.34 -5.41 11.89
CA LYS A 163 12.25 -4.02 12.34
C LYS A 163 10.80 -3.64 12.68
N ALA A 164 9.85 -3.98 11.83
CA ALA A 164 8.43 -3.74 12.09
C ALA A 164 7.94 -4.45 13.36
N ILE A 165 8.25 -5.75 13.51
CA ILE A 165 7.85 -6.53 14.68
C ILE A 165 8.46 -5.97 15.97
N ALA A 166 9.73 -5.57 15.95
CA ALA A 166 10.39 -4.98 17.11
C ALA A 166 9.71 -3.67 17.57
N ILE A 167 9.22 -2.85 16.63
CA ILE A 167 8.43 -1.66 16.95
C ILE A 167 7.11 -2.08 17.63
N ALA A 168 6.39 -3.05 17.06
CA ALA A 168 5.13 -3.53 17.61
C ALA A 168 5.28 -4.18 19.00
N GLU A 169 6.37 -4.91 19.24
CA GLU A 169 6.68 -5.59 20.51
C GLU A 169 6.74 -4.63 21.70
N ASN A 170 7.28 -3.42 21.49
CA ASN A 170 7.44 -2.43 22.55
C ASN A 170 6.10 -1.87 23.06
N HIS A 171 5.05 -1.94 22.26
CA HIS A 171 3.78 -1.26 22.50
C HIS A 171 2.62 -2.24 22.73
N LEU A 172 2.44 -3.25 21.88
CA LEU A 172 1.22 -4.07 21.84
C LEU A 172 0.88 -4.78 23.17
N SER A 173 1.89 -5.29 23.87
CA SER A 173 1.69 -5.99 25.15
C SER A 173 1.23 -5.02 26.25
N ASN A 174 1.88 -3.87 26.35
CA ASN A 174 1.57 -2.83 27.33
C ASN A 174 0.18 -2.21 27.08
N ASP A 175 -0.19 -2.05 25.81
CA ASP A 175 -1.45 -1.42 25.40
C ASP A 175 -2.64 -2.39 25.38
N ARG A 176 -2.46 -3.63 25.86
CA ARG A 176 -3.49 -4.69 25.93
C ARG A 176 -4.09 -5.03 24.56
N TRP A 177 -3.24 -5.14 23.54
CA TRP A 177 -3.61 -5.63 22.20
C TRP A 177 -4.80 -4.88 21.57
N PRO A 178 -4.68 -3.56 21.35
CA PRO A 178 -5.75 -2.78 20.74
C PRO A 178 -6.01 -3.20 19.29
N GLU A 179 -7.21 -2.93 18.80
CA GLU A 179 -7.63 -3.19 17.43
C GLU A 179 -6.86 -2.33 16.42
N TYR A 180 -6.60 -1.07 16.76
CA TYR A 180 -5.97 -0.08 15.89
C TYR A 180 -5.36 1.08 16.68
N TYR A 181 -4.40 1.79 16.07
CA TYR A 181 -3.83 3.03 16.59
C TYR A 181 -4.18 4.22 15.69
N ASP A 182 -4.27 5.39 16.30
CA ASP A 182 -4.53 6.69 15.67
C ASP A 182 -3.26 7.55 15.66
N THR A 183 -3.33 8.69 14.98
CA THR A 183 -2.29 9.71 14.70
C THR A 183 -1.44 9.45 13.48
N PRO A 184 -0.83 10.49 12.88
CA PRO A 184 0.08 10.34 11.75
C PRO A 184 1.26 9.40 12.01
N THR A 185 1.66 9.20 13.26
CA THR A 185 2.79 8.33 13.62
C THR A 185 2.37 7.09 14.43
N GLY A 186 1.07 6.87 14.67
CA GLY A 186 0.57 5.69 15.40
C GLY A 186 0.83 5.70 16.90
N ARG A 187 0.93 6.88 17.53
CA ARG A 187 1.30 7.04 18.94
C ARG A 187 0.15 6.80 19.93
N PHE A 188 -1.09 7.08 19.54
CA PHE A 188 -2.24 6.91 20.43
C PHE A 188 -3.02 5.66 20.08
N ILE A 189 -3.51 4.94 21.10
CA ILE A 189 -4.49 3.88 20.91
C ILE A 189 -5.75 4.48 20.26
N GLY A 190 -6.33 3.74 19.33
CA GLY A 190 -7.48 4.20 18.56
C GLY A 190 -8.65 4.66 19.43
N LYS A 191 -9.30 5.75 19.03
CA LYS A 191 -10.38 6.43 19.78
C LYS A 191 -11.52 5.49 20.21
N GLN A 192 -11.87 4.52 19.36
CA GLN A 192 -12.90 3.51 19.62
C GLN A 192 -12.31 2.10 19.52
N SER A 193 -11.01 1.95 19.79
CA SER A 193 -10.31 0.68 19.65
C SER A 193 -10.74 -0.31 20.73
N ARG A 194 -11.09 -1.53 20.30
CA ARG A 194 -11.32 -2.64 21.23
C ARG A 194 -9.99 -3.21 21.69
N LEU A 195 -9.89 -3.53 22.97
CA LEU A 195 -8.73 -4.19 23.56
C LEU A 195 -8.85 -5.71 23.43
N PHE A 196 -7.72 -6.41 23.51
CA PHE A 196 -7.64 -7.87 23.35
C PHE A 196 -8.25 -8.38 22.06
N GLN A 197 -8.08 -7.62 20.98
CA GLN A 197 -8.66 -7.98 19.71
C GLN A 197 -7.97 -9.24 19.14
N THR A 198 -8.74 -10.25 18.75
CA THR A 198 -8.21 -11.58 18.40
C THR A 198 -7.26 -11.55 17.22
N TRP A 199 -7.63 -10.84 16.14
CA TRP A 199 -6.75 -10.69 14.99
C TRP A 199 -5.46 -9.95 15.35
N THR A 200 -5.44 -9.24 16.49
CA THR A 200 -4.31 -8.42 16.89
C THR A 200 -3.18 -9.33 17.34
N ILE A 201 -3.54 -10.16 18.29
CA ILE A 201 -2.68 -11.19 18.85
C ILE A 201 -2.28 -12.20 17.75
N ALA A 202 -3.24 -12.67 16.94
CA ALA A 202 -2.98 -13.68 15.91
C ALA A 202 -2.02 -13.18 14.82
N GLY A 203 -2.20 -11.95 14.33
CA GLY A 203 -1.32 -11.36 13.31
C GLY A 203 0.11 -11.15 13.81
N PHE A 204 0.26 -10.73 15.06
CA PHE A 204 1.56 -10.62 15.71
C PHE A 204 2.28 -11.96 15.86
N LEU A 205 1.58 -12.97 16.39
CA LEU A 205 2.13 -14.32 16.53
C LEU A 205 2.48 -14.94 15.18
N ALA A 206 1.60 -14.81 14.18
CA ALA A 206 1.86 -15.30 12.83
C ALA A 206 3.12 -14.68 12.23
N SER A 207 3.32 -13.37 12.40
CA SER A 207 4.51 -12.67 11.91
C SER A 207 5.80 -13.22 12.53
N LYS A 208 5.81 -13.50 13.84
CA LYS A 208 6.97 -14.12 14.50
C LYS A 208 7.23 -15.54 14.03
N LEU A 209 6.19 -16.37 13.96
CA LEU A 209 6.30 -17.77 13.52
C LEU A 209 6.77 -17.87 12.06
N LEU A 210 6.33 -16.96 11.19
CA LEU A 210 6.77 -16.90 9.80
C LEU A 210 8.24 -16.51 9.67
N LEU A 211 8.76 -15.65 10.54
CA LEU A 211 10.18 -15.31 10.56
C LEU A 211 11.06 -16.43 11.12
N GLU A 212 10.56 -17.18 12.11
CA GLU A 212 11.24 -18.34 12.66
C GLU A 212 11.31 -19.49 11.66
N ASN A 213 10.25 -19.69 10.87
CA ASN A 213 10.22 -20.70 9.82
C ASN A 213 9.68 -20.10 8.49
N PRO A 214 10.58 -19.51 7.67
CA PRO A 214 10.23 -18.91 6.38
C PRO A 214 9.63 -19.89 5.37
N GLU A 215 9.90 -21.20 5.50
CA GLU A 215 9.33 -22.21 4.58
C GLU A 215 7.81 -22.27 4.68
N MET A 216 7.22 -21.94 5.84
CA MET A 216 5.76 -21.88 6.00
C MET A 216 5.11 -20.77 5.17
N ALA A 217 5.88 -19.74 4.78
CA ALA A 217 5.37 -18.67 3.92
C ALA A 217 4.90 -19.22 2.56
N SER A 218 5.52 -20.31 2.07
CA SER A 218 5.16 -20.97 0.80
C SER A 218 3.70 -21.41 0.72
N ILE A 219 3.06 -21.67 1.87
CA ILE A 219 1.64 -22.06 1.94
C ILE A 219 0.72 -20.90 1.55
N LEU A 220 1.16 -19.66 1.79
CA LEU A 220 0.37 -18.44 1.64
C LEU A 220 0.82 -17.57 0.46
N THR A 221 1.98 -17.86 -0.11
CA THR A 221 2.53 -17.16 -1.28
C THR A 221 2.29 -17.94 -2.56
N PHE A 222 2.01 -17.23 -3.64
CA PHE A 222 1.98 -17.81 -4.98
C PHE A 222 3.30 -17.52 -5.70
N GLU A 223 3.78 -18.44 -6.52
CA GLU A 223 4.89 -18.21 -7.43
C GLU A 223 4.40 -17.63 -8.76
N GLU A 224 5.29 -17.00 -9.52
CA GLU A 224 4.95 -16.53 -10.87
C GLU A 224 4.73 -17.72 -11.81
N ASP A 225 3.49 -17.90 -12.25
CA ASP A 225 3.18 -18.85 -13.32
C ASP A 225 3.49 -18.22 -14.68
N LEU A 226 4.67 -18.54 -15.20
CA LEU A 226 5.17 -18.06 -16.48
C LEU A 226 4.30 -18.52 -17.67
N GLU A 227 3.60 -19.64 -17.57
CA GLU A 227 2.74 -20.17 -18.64
C GLU A 227 1.41 -19.41 -18.71
N LEU A 228 0.78 -19.15 -17.56
CA LEU A 228 -0.40 -18.27 -17.46
C LEU A 228 -0.09 -16.84 -17.93
N LEU A 229 1.10 -16.32 -17.59
CA LEU A 229 1.56 -14.99 -18.01
C LEU A 229 1.77 -14.89 -19.54
N GLU A 230 2.27 -15.95 -20.18
CA GLU A 230 2.38 -16.02 -21.63
C GLU A 230 1.00 -16.10 -22.30
N GLY A 231 0.08 -16.89 -21.74
CA GLY A 231 -1.29 -17.05 -22.24
C GLY A 231 -2.16 -15.80 -22.15
N CYS A 232 -2.13 -15.07 -21.02
CA CYS A 232 -3.05 -13.93 -20.81
C CYS A 232 -2.60 -12.62 -21.47
N ALA A 233 -1.29 -12.37 -21.60
CA ALA A 233 -0.78 -11.08 -22.10
C ALA A 233 -0.40 -11.09 -23.59
N CYS A 234 0.00 -12.24 -24.16
CA CYS A 234 0.46 -12.31 -25.56
C CYS A 234 -0.66 -12.67 -26.55
N SER A 235 -1.72 -13.34 -26.09
CA SER A 235 -2.85 -13.75 -26.95
C SER A 235 -3.73 -12.58 -27.43
N LEU A 236 -3.64 -11.41 -26.78
CA LEU A 236 -4.36 -10.19 -27.15
C LEU A 236 -3.58 -9.29 -28.14
N ALA A 237 -2.29 -9.57 -28.39
CA ALA A 237 -1.43 -8.75 -29.23
C ALA A 237 -1.34 -9.30 -30.67
N LYS A 238 -2.33 -9.01 -31.52
CA LYS A 238 -2.26 -9.24 -32.98
C LYS A 238 -1.43 -8.18 -33.72
N SER A 239 -0.41 -7.57 -33.10
CA SER A 239 0.44 -6.57 -33.77
C SER A 239 1.93 -6.93 -33.63
N PRO A 240 2.67 -7.12 -34.75
CA PRO A 240 4.05 -7.63 -34.74
C PRO A 240 5.09 -6.60 -34.22
N ARG A 241 4.69 -5.42 -33.76
CA ARG A 241 5.61 -4.32 -33.40
C ARG A 241 5.69 -3.96 -31.91
N ILE A 242 4.95 -4.63 -31.03
CA ILE A 242 4.99 -4.34 -29.58
C ILE A 242 5.56 -5.57 -28.86
N LYS A 243 6.82 -5.47 -28.42
CA LYS A 243 7.41 -6.48 -27.52
C LYS A 243 6.67 -6.41 -26.18
N CYS A 244 6.01 -7.49 -25.79
CA CYS A 244 5.36 -7.62 -24.49
C CYS A 244 6.35 -7.24 -23.37
N SER A 245 6.00 -6.26 -22.54
CA SER A 245 6.86 -5.73 -21.48
C SER A 245 7.29 -6.79 -20.45
N ARG A 246 6.62 -7.95 -20.42
CA ARG A 246 6.94 -9.07 -19.51
C ARG A 246 7.89 -10.12 -20.09
N ARG A 247 8.19 -10.14 -21.40
CA ARG A 247 9.35 -10.92 -21.90
C ARG A 247 10.68 -10.37 -21.36
N ALA A 248 10.74 -9.09 -21.01
CA ALA A 248 11.90 -8.47 -20.35
C ALA A 248 11.97 -8.78 -18.84
N ALA A 249 10.90 -9.29 -18.21
CA ALA A 249 10.94 -9.73 -16.81
C ALA A 249 11.55 -11.14 -16.67
N LYS A 250 11.39 -12.00 -17.70
CA LYS A 250 12.04 -13.34 -17.73
C LYS A 250 13.57 -13.27 -17.59
N SER A 251 14.22 -12.22 -18.09
CA SER A 251 15.68 -12.06 -17.94
C SER A 251 16.14 -11.62 -16.54
N HIS A 252 15.21 -11.28 -15.64
CA HIS A 252 15.53 -10.89 -14.26
C HIS A 252 15.27 -12.00 -13.23
N ILE A 253 14.66 -13.11 -13.65
CA ILE A 253 14.36 -14.27 -12.80
C ILE A 253 15.48 -15.34 -12.90
N PHE A 254 16.29 -15.29 -13.97
CA PHE A 254 17.48 -16.12 -14.14
C PHE A 254 18.76 -15.33 -13.91
N ILE A 255 19.01 -14.92 -12.67
CA ILE A 255 20.35 -14.70 -12.10
C ILE A 255 20.37 -15.30 -10.70
#